data_AF-A0A1J5P8D9-F1
#
_entry.id   AF-A0A1J5P8D9-F1
#
_cell.length_a   1.000
_cell.length_b   1.000
_cell.length_c   1.000
_cell.angle_alpha   90.00
_cell.angle_beta   90.00
_cell.angle_gamma   90.00
#
_symmetry.space_group_name_H-M   'P 1'
#
loop_
_entity.id
_entity.type
_entity.pdbx_description
1 polymer ?
#
loop_
_entity_poly.entity_id
_entity_poly.type
_entity_poly.pdbx_seq_one_letter_code
_entity_poly.pdbx_strand_id
1 'polypeptide(L)'
;MLDAILERLVEREEPLAEIIAAGFDREVVVRIDRLLNIAEYKRRQAAPGVKVTRRNFGRDRRYPITNRFRDTGRPLPMSDDTLVPRAGRGATEAFEG
;
A
#
# COMPACT_ATOMS: atom_id res chain seq x y z
N MET A 1 -10.34 -4.60 14.92
CA MET A 1 -10.63 -4.86 13.49
C MET A 1 -10.22 -3.69 12.60
N LEU A 2 -10.66 -2.45 12.87
CA LEU A 2 -10.25 -1.26 12.09
C LEU A 2 -8.73 -1.04 12.07
N ASP A 3 -8.09 -1.04 13.24
CA ASP A 3 -6.66 -0.74 13.34
C ASP A 3 -5.80 -1.74 12.56
N ALA A 4 -6.18 -3.03 12.55
CA ALA A 4 -5.50 -4.05 11.76
C ALA A 4 -5.57 -3.80 10.25
N ILE A 5 -6.68 -3.23 9.76
CA ILE A 5 -6.81 -2.82 8.35
C ILE A 5 -5.96 -1.57 8.09
N LEU A 6 -5.96 -0.60 9.00
CA LEU A 6 -5.16 0.62 8.87
C LEU A 6 -3.66 0.33 8.90
N GLU A 7 -3.18 -0.56 9.76
CA GLU A 7 -1.79 -1.00 9.80
C GLU A 7 -1.35 -1.57 8.44
N ARG A 8 -2.18 -2.44 7.85
CA ARG A 8 -1.93 -3.03 6.54
C ARG A 8 -1.93 -2.00 5.41
N LEU A 9 -2.90 -1.08 5.39
CA LEU A 9 -3.00 -0.03 4.38
C LEU A 9 -1.92 1.06 4.50
N VAL A 10 -1.54 1.43 5.73
CA VAL A 10 -0.71 2.61 6.00
C VAL A 10 0.73 2.25 6.26
N GLU A 11 1.00 1.28 7.13
CA GLU A 11 2.37 0.93 7.51
C GLU A 11 2.98 -0.09 6.54
N ARG A 12 2.18 -1.07 6.11
CA ARG A 12 2.62 -2.16 5.24
C ARG A 12 2.40 -1.88 3.75
N GLU A 13 1.56 -0.89 3.41
CA GLU A 13 1.15 -0.53 2.04
C GLU A 13 0.67 -1.73 1.21
N GLU A 14 -0.07 -2.63 1.83
CA GLU A 14 -0.63 -3.81 1.15
C GLU A 14 -1.76 -3.41 0.19
N PRO A 15 -1.84 -4.03 -0.99
CA PRO A 15 -2.97 -3.86 -1.90
C PRO A 15 -4.25 -4.41 -1.26
N LEU A 16 -5.42 -3.85 -1.63
CA LEU A 16 -6.69 -4.23 -1.01
C LEU A 16 -6.98 -5.74 -1.16
N ALA A 17 -6.57 -6.32 -2.29
CA ALA A 17 -6.75 -7.73 -2.57
C ALA A 17 -6.06 -8.66 -1.55
N GLU A 18 -4.85 -8.30 -1.08
CA GLU A 18 -4.12 -9.07 -0.07
C GLU A 18 -4.79 -8.97 1.29
N ILE A 19 -5.29 -7.78 1.64
CA ILE A 19 -6.02 -7.57 2.89
C ILE A 19 -7.31 -8.38 2.88
N ILE A 20 -8.04 -8.42 1.76
CA ILE A 20 -9.26 -9.23 1.62
C ILE A 20 -8.91 -10.73 1.70
N ALA A 21 -7.84 -11.17 1.02
CA ALA A 21 -7.37 -12.56 1.07
C ALA A 21 -6.94 -13.00 2.48
N ALA A 22 -6.48 -12.06 3.32
CA ALA A 22 -6.19 -12.29 4.73
C ALA A 22 -7.45 -12.49 5.60
N GLY A 23 -8.65 -12.46 5.02
CA GLY A 23 -9.91 -12.80 5.69
C GLY A 23 -10.73 -11.58 6.16
N PHE A 24 -10.35 -10.37 5.77
CA PHE A 24 -11.14 -9.18 6.08
C PHE A 24 -12.30 -9.00 5.10
N ASP A 25 -13.45 -8.55 5.61
CA ASP A 25 -14.62 -8.28 4.77
C ASP A 25 -14.32 -7.20 3.71
N ARG A 26 -14.66 -7.53 2.45
CA ARG A 26 -14.37 -6.69 1.29
C ARG A 26 -15.01 -5.31 1.40
N GLU A 27 -16.28 -5.23 1.77
CA GLU A 27 -17.00 -3.97 1.83
C GLU A 27 -16.44 -3.06 2.92
N VAL A 28 -16.03 -3.65 4.05
CA VAL A 28 -15.34 -2.95 5.13
C VAL A 28 -13.98 -2.41 4.68
N VAL A 29 -13.14 -3.23 4.04
CA VAL A 29 -11.81 -2.82 3.56
C VAL A 29 -11.91 -1.68 2.54
N VAL A 30 -12.78 -1.82 1.53
CA VAL A 30 -13.00 -0.81 0.49
C VAL A 30 -13.53 0.50 1.10
N ARG A 31 -14.44 0.40 2.08
CA ARG A 31 -14.95 1.57 2.80
C ARG A 31 -13.84 2.28 3.56
N ILE A 32 -12.98 1.54 4.27
CA ILE A 32 -11.88 2.12 5.05
C ILE A 32 -10.85 2.79 4.15
N ASP A 33 -10.44 2.16 3.04
CA ASP A 33 -9.54 2.78 2.06
C ASP A 33 -10.12 4.09 1.51
N ARG A 34 -11.41 4.10 1.16
CA ARG A 34 -12.08 5.32 0.71
C ARG A 34 -12.05 6.40 1.78
N LEU A 35 -12.40 6.07 3.03
CA LEU A 35 -12.38 7.02 4.15
C LEU A 35 -10.97 7.54 4.41
N LEU A 36 -9.97 6.67 4.31
CA LEU A 36 -8.55 7.03 4.44
C LEU A 36 -8.17 8.06 3.37
N ASN A 37 -8.53 7.83 2.10
CA ASN A 37 -8.19 8.74 1.00
C ASN A 37 -8.90 10.11 1.12
N ILE A 38 -10.19 10.15 1.46
CA ILE A 38 -10.90 11.44 1.61
C ILE A 38 -10.44 12.25 2.82
N ALA A 39 -9.86 11.61 3.83
CA ALA A 39 -9.38 12.29 5.04
C ALA A 39 -8.03 13.01 4.84
N GLU A 40 -7.39 12.87 3.66
CA GLU A 40 -6.07 13.44 3.40
C GLU A 40 -6.03 14.96 3.64
N TYR A 41 -7.07 15.70 3.19
CA TYR A 41 -7.12 17.15 3.41
C TYR A 41 -7.17 17.51 4.90
N LYS A 42 -7.90 16.72 5.72
CA LYS A 42 -8.00 16.95 7.17
C LYS A 42 -6.67 16.69 7.85
N ARG A 43 -5.96 15.62 7.46
CA ARG A 43 -4.64 15.27 8.02
C ARG A 43 -3.60 16.33 7.72
N ARG A 44 -3.65 16.96 6.54
CA ARG A 44 -2.72 18.02 6.18
C ARG A 44 -2.92 19.31 6.99
N GLN A 45 -4.10 19.50 7.59
CA GLN A 45 -4.40 20.61 8.48
C GLN A 45 -4.12 20.30 9.96
N ALA A 46 -3.78 19.05 10.29
CA ALA A 46 -3.49 18.66 11.67
C ALA A 46 -2.16 19.27 12.14
N ALA A 47 -2.09 19.62 13.42
CA ALA A 47 -0.84 20.05 14.04
C ALA A 47 0.22 18.94 13.97
N PRO A 48 1.52 19.27 13.95
CA PRO A 48 2.59 18.29 14.04
C PRO A 48 2.44 17.41 15.29
N GLY A 49 2.64 16.09 15.13
CA GLY A 49 2.60 15.11 16.22
C GLY A 49 3.87 14.25 16.26
N VAL A 50 4.10 13.59 17.39
CA VAL A 50 5.27 12.71 17.59
C VAL A 50 5.12 11.44 16.75
N LYS A 51 6.19 11.03 16.06
CA LYS A 51 6.24 9.78 15.31
C LYS A 51 6.58 8.62 16.26
N VAL A 52 5.71 7.61 16.32
CA VAL A 52 5.89 6.39 17.13
C VAL A 52 5.92 5.10 16.29
N THR A 53 5.37 5.13 15.08
CA THR A 53 5.32 3.99 14.15
C THR A 53 6.38 4.10 13.06
N ARG A 54 6.60 3.02 12.28
CA ARG A 54 7.55 3.02 11.16
C ARG A 54 7.17 4.07 10.10
N ARG A 55 5.86 4.23 9.86
CA ARG A 55 5.30 5.15 8.88
C ARG A 55 4.17 5.96 9.50
N ASN A 56 4.27 7.29 9.42
CA ASN A 56 3.23 8.20 9.92
C ASN A 56 2.53 8.96 8.78
N PHE A 57 1.43 9.65 9.12
CA PHE A 57 0.67 10.50 8.19
C PHE A 57 1.34 11.85 7.87
N GLY A 58 2.57 12.07 8.33
CA GLY A 58 3.30 13.31 8.11
C GLY A 58 4.22 13.19 6.91
N ARG A 59 5.53 13.27 7.15
CA ARG A 59 6.54 13.26 6.09
C ARG A 59 6.57 11.94 5.31
N ASP A 60 6.27 10.83 5.96
CA ASP A 60 6.50 9.48 5.41
C ASP A 60 5.41 8.99 4.45
N ARG A 61 4.21 9.59 4.52
CA ARG A 61 3.08 9.23 3.67
C ARG A 61 2.51 10.48 3.01
N ARG A 62 3.04 10.80 1.82
CA ARG A 62 2.63 11.97 1.03
C ARG A 62 1.66 11.56 -0.06
N TYR A 63 0.36 11.69 0.20
CA TYR A 63 -0.67 11.46 -0.81
C TYR A 63 -1.22 12.79 -1.33
N PRO A 64 -1.64 12.85 -2.61
CA PRO A 64 -2.28 14.03 -3.15
C PRO A 64 -3.67 14.21 -2.51
N ILE A 65 -4.05 15.46 -2.21
CA ILE A 65 -5.42 15.79 -1.74
C ILE A 65 -6.44 15.46 -2.85
N THR A 66 -6.16 15.92 -4.07
CA THR A 66 -6.97 15.60 -5.24
C THR A 66 -6.53 14.26 -5.80
N ASN A 67 -7.20 13.18 -5.37
CA ASN A 67 -6.89 11.82 -5.78
C ASN A 67 -8.13 11.07 -6.31
N ARG A 68 -8.09 10.67 -7.59
CA ARG A 68 -9.14 9.84 -8.23
C ARG A 68 -8.74 8.36 -8.36
N PHE A 69 -7.52 7.97 -7.98
CA PHE A 69 -7.12 6.58 -7.95
C PHE A 69 -8.00 5.77 -7.00
N ARG A 70 -8.50 4.62 -7.44
CA ARG A 70 -9.31 3.69 -6.64
C ARG A 70 -8.84 2.28 -6.90
N ASP A 71 -8.35 1.62 -5.86
CA ASP A 71 -8.15 0.18 -5.90
C ASP A 71 -9.51 -0.50 -5.75
N THR A 72 -9.78 -1.49 -6.59
CA THR A 72 -11.04 -2.24 -6.61
C THR A 72 -10.97 -3.54 -5.79
N GLY A 73 -9.81 -3.83 -5.17
CA GLY A 73 -9.54 -5.07 -4.48
C GLY A 73 -9.44 -6.26 -5.43
N ARG A 74 -9.18 -6.01 -6.72
CA ARG A 74 -8.87 -7.06 -7.68
C ARG A 74 -7.45 -7.56 -7.39
N PRO A 75 -7.22 -8.89 -7.39
CA PRO A 75 -5.87 -9.43 -7.28
C PRO A 75 -4.95 -8.80 -8.32
N LEU A 76 -3.71 -8.53 -7.93
CA LEU A 76 -2.70 -8.08 -8.87
C LEU A 76 -2.56 -9.13 -9.99
N PRO A 77 -2.47 -8.72 -11.26
CA PRO A 77 -2.19 -9.65 -12.33
C PRO A 77 -0.87 -10.36 -12.04
N MET A 78 -0.81 -11.66 -12.33
CA MET A 78 0.44 -12.41 -12.24
C MET A 78 1.48 -11.76 -13.17
N SER A 79 2.74 -11.72 -12.73
CA SER A 79 3.85 -11.30 -13.58
C SER A 79 3.91 -12.20 -14.81
N ASP A 80 3.92 -11.57 -15.99
CA ASP A 80 4.08 -12.29 -17.24
C ASP A 80 5.57 -12.60 -17.46
N ASP A 81 5.97 -13.83 -17.09
CA ASP A 81 7.35 -14.31 -17.19
C ASP A 81 7.86 -14.37 -18.64
N THR A 82 6.98 -14.20 -19.64
CA THR A 82 7.38 -14.15 -21.06
C THR A 82 7.97 -12.80 -21.46
N LEU A 83 7.69 -11.72 -20.70
CA LEU A 83 8.21 -10.37 -20.94
C LEU A 83 9.61 -10.16 -20.37
N VAL A 84 10.09 -11.06 -19.51
CA VAL A 84 11.47 -11.04 -19.01
C VAL A 84 12.35 -11.70 -20.06
N PRO A 85 13.20 -10.97 -20.80
CA PRO A 85 14.19 -11.61 -21.65
C PRO A 85 15.01 -12.53 -20.75
N ARG A 86 15.23 -13.78 -21.18
CA ARG A 86 16.20 -14.68 -20.55
C ARG A 86 17.61 -14.09 -20.71
N ALA A 87 17.92 -13.00 -20.01
CA ALA A 87 19.28 -12.64 -19.71
C ALA A 87 19.81 -13.77 -18.82
N GLY A 88 20.86 -14.41 -19.33
CA GLY A 88 21.35 -15.70 -18.86
C GLY A 88 21.46 -15.82 -17.35
N ARG A 89 21.13 -17.02 -16.91
CA ARG A 89 21.28 -17.59 -15.56
C ARG A 89 22.76 -17.69 -15.13
N GLY A 90 23.58 -16.68 -15.41
CA GLY A 90 25.04 -16.68 -15.24
C GLY A 90 25.64 -15.35 -14.79
N ALA A 91 24.84 -14.34 -14.42
CA ALA A 91 25.36 -13.05 -13.95
C ALA A 91 25.48 -12.94 -12.43
N THR A 92 24.93 -13.89 -11.65
CA THR A 92 24.92 -13.82 -10.18
C THR A 92 26.23 -14.31 -9.53
N GLU A 93 27.13 -14.94 -10.28
CA GLU A 93 28.44 -15.42 -9.75
C GLU A 93 29.59 -14.41 -9.95
N ALA A 94 29.36 -13.28 -10.63
CA ALA A 94 30.43 -12.35 -11.04
C ALA A 94 30.74 -11.21 -10.05
N PHE A 95 30.12 -11.18 -8.86
CA PHE A 95 30.24 -10.05 -7.91
C PHE A 95 30.91 -10.40 -6.56
N GLU A 96 31.53 -11.57 -6.43
CA GLU A 96 32.51 -11.82 -5.37
C GLU A 96 33.90 -12.02 -5.99
N GLY A 97 34.64 -10.91 -6.10
CA GLY A 97 36.05 -10.85 -6.52
C GLY A 97 36.68 -9.56 -6.02
#